data_AF-A0A8E0VLA4-F1
#
_entry.id   AF-A0A8E0VLA4-F1
#
_cell.length_a   1.000
_cell.length_b   1.000
_cell.length_c   1.000
_cell.angle_alpha   90.00
_cell.angle_beta   90.00
_cell.angle_gamma   90.00
#
_symmetry.space_group_name_H-M   'P 1'
#
loop_
_entity.id
_entity.type
_entity.pdbx_description
1 polymer ?
#
loop_
_entity_poly.entity_id
_entity_poly.type
_entity_poly.pdbx_seq_one_letter_code
_entity_poly.pdbx_strand_id
1 'polypeptide(L)'
;AALQQNAAVTTAGIHSDQQPAHVPINPASIKQALIASATRLSHVRVFGTKFPRWPDEEGVDTSSMFEQGAGLLDLVKSLLIMQRIKPQASLLPSYLDLTECPYMWPYCSQPIYYGMQPIVINVTILNSMDIVGWIKQPIVYRPFTKRNGHRLRVRFTHSERLWPWVGYLAVHLDVESNVNEPVPSSRFSGIAEGVITFTVESAHPPTVGTRTTNLTLPIRANIVPTPDRSRRILFDQFHSLRYPSGYIPRDDLTRKSEPLDWLGDHMHTNLRDLYIHLRKANYFVEILTAPYTCFDAYQYGALLVIDPEEEFFPEEVEKVVADVTQKGLSLIVFAEWYNTSLIQALQFYDTNTK
;
A
#
# COMPACT_ATOMS: atom_id res chain seq x y z
N ALA A 1 4.27 -17.88 2.35
CA ALA A 1 5.65 -18.29 2.72
C ALA A 1 5.77 -18.71 4.19
N ALA A 2 5.57 -17.85 5.19
CA ALA A 2 5.70 -18.22 6.61
C ALA A 2 4.69 -19.30 7.08
N LEU A 3 3.42 -19.21 6.64
CA LEU A 3 2.40 -20.23 6.91
C LEU A 3 2.68 -21.58 6.22
N GLN A 4 3.34 -21.57 5.06
CA GLN A 4 3.72 -22.78 4.32
C GLN A 4 5.01 -23.41 4.84
N GLN A 5 5.98 -22.61 5.32
CA GLN A 5 7.20 -23.11 5.95
C GLN A 5 6.89 -23.91 7.23
N ASN A 6 5.87 -23.53 7.98
CA ASN A 6 5.40 -24.31 9.14
C ASN A 6 4.60 -25.57 8.75
N ALA A 7 4.09 -25.66 7.52
CA ALA A 7 3.42 -26.86 7.00
C ALA A 7 4.40 -27.92 6.48
N ALA A 8 5.67 -27.56 6.24
CA ALA A 8 6.70 -28.46 5.71
C ALA A 8 7.35 -29.38 6.77
N VAL A 9 6.95 -29.30 8.04
CA VAL A 9 7.38 -30.25 9.09
C VAL A 9 6.42 -31.44 9.11
N THR A 10 6.45 -32.29 8.08
CA THR A 10 5.77 -33.58 8.08
C THR A 10 6.65 -34.63 7.41
N THR A 11 7.44 -35.36 8.21
CA THR A 11 7.90 -36.75 7.99
C THR A 11 8.82 -37.22 9.13
N ALA A 12 8.43 -36.99 10.39
CA ALA A 12 9.07 -37.67 11.51
C ALA A 12 8.07 -37.90 12.66
N GLY A 13 7.74 -39.17 12.91
CA GLY A 13 7.23 -39.65 14.20
C GLY A 13 5.78 -39.31 14.53
N ILE A 14 4.84 -40.11 14.02
CA ILE A 14 3.55 -40.30 14.69
C ILE A 14 3.83 -41.13 15.94
N HIS A 15 3.99 -40.50 17.10
CA HIS A 15 3.73 -41.08 18.43
C HIS A 15 3.92 -40.01 19.52
N SER A 16 2.83 -39.36 19.92
CA SER A 16 2.61 -38.97 21.32
C SER A 16 1.18 -38.47 21.50
N ASP A 17 0.44 -39.11 22.40
CA ASP A 17 -0.80 -38.60 23.01
C ASP A 17 -0.53 -37.26 23.71
N GLN A 18 -0.63 -36.16 22.96
CA GLN A 18 -0.81 -34.84 23.52
C GLN A 18 -2.16 -34.35 23.04
N GLN A 19 -3.09 -34.14 23.98
CA GLN A 19 -4.30 -33.37 23.75
C GLN A 19 -3.93 -32.13 22.92
N PRO A 20 -4.68 -31.80 21.85
CA PRO A 20 -4.36 -30.64 21.04
C PRO A 20 -4.34 -29.42 21.96
N ALA A 21 -3.15 -28.87 22.19
CA ALA A 21 -2.97 -27.70 23.03
C ALA A 21 -4.01 -26.67 22.61
N HIS A 22 -4.90 -26.30 23.53
CA HIS A 22 -6.05 -25.46 23.23
C HIS A 22 -5.54 -24.12 22.68
N VAL A 23 -5.56 -23.97 21.35
CA VAL A 23 -5.12 -22.75 20.69
C VAL A 23 -6.17 -21.70 21.00
N PRO A 24 -5.82 -20.56 21.62
CA PRO A 24 -6.80 -19.49 21.82
C PRO A 24 -7.23 -18.96 20.46
N ILE A 25 -8.46 -19.33 20.06
CA ILE A 25 -9.10 -18.80 18.86
C ILE A 25 -9.46 -17.34 19.16
N ASN A 26 -8.79 -16.41 18.49
CA ASN A 26 -9.09 -14.99 18.52
C ASN A 26 -9.39 -14.45 17.12
N PRO A 27 -9.98 -13.24 17.00
CA PRO A 27 -10.33 -12.67 15.70
C PRO A 27 -9.16 -12.61 14.70
N ALA A 28 -7.93 -12.36 15.17
CA ALA A 28 -6.76 -12.37 14.32
C ALA A 28 -6.40 -13.77 13.80
N SER A 29 -6.48 -14.81 14.63
CA SER A 29 -6.23 -16.20 14.21
C SER A 29 -7.23 -16.66 13.15
N ILE A 30 -8.50 -16.25 13.28
CA ILE A 30 -9.54 -16.50 12.28
C ILE A 30 -9.17 -15.78 10.98
N LYS A 31 -8.88 -14.48 11.04
CA LYS A 31 -8.49 -13.69 9.87
C LYS A 31 -7.25 -14.25 9.18
N GLN A 32 -6.25 -14.69 9.95
CA GLN A 32 -5.06 -15.37 9.44
C GLN A 32 -5.40 -16.66 8.69
N ALA A 33 -6.27 -17.50 9.24
CA ALA A 33 -6.70 -18.73 8.58
C ALA A 33 -7.48 -18.47 7.28
N LEU A 34 -8.37 -17.47 7.28
CA LEU A 34 -9.12 -17.05 6.09
C LEU A 34 -8.20 -16.50 4.98
N ILE A 35 -7.19 -15.69 5.34
CA ILE A 35 -6.22 -15.17 4.38
C ILE A 35 -5.32 -16.29 3.85
N ALA A 36 -4.89 -17.21 4.72
CA ALA A 36 -3.99 -18.30 4.36
C ALA A 36 -4.64 -19.33 3.43
N SER A 37 -5.95 -19.52 3.51
CA SER A 37 -6.72 -20.43 2.68
C SER A 37 -7.14 -19.83 1.34
N ALA A 38 -7.15 -18.49 1.24
CA ALA A 38 -7.66 -17.79 0.08
C ALA A 38 -6.81 -18.07 -1.16
N THR A 39 -7.50 -18.22 -2.30
CA THR A 39 -6.88 -18.46 -3.60
C THR A 39 -7.14 -17.28 -4.51
N ARG A 40 -6.10 -16.73 -5.12
CA ARG A 40 -6.23 -15.61 -6.07
C ARG A 40 -7.23 -15.91 -7.16
N LEU A 41 -8.01 -14.91 -7.54
CA LEU A 41 -9.02 -15.00 -8.59
C LEU A 41 -8.41 -15.43 -9.93
N SER A 42 -7.18 -14.99 -10.22
CA SER A 42 -6.39 -15.41 -11.39
C SER A 42 -6.15 -16.92 -11.48
N HIS A 43 -6.23 -17.65 -10.36
CA HIS A 43 -6.03 -19.09 -10.27
C HIS A 43 -7.35 -19.86 -10.05
N VAL A 44 -8.47 -19.15 -9.88
CA VAL A 44 -9.79 -19.76 -9.62
C VAL A 44 -10.53 -19.98 -10.92
N ARG A 45 -11.01 -21.21 -11.15
CA ARG A 45 -11.96 -21.51 -12.23
C ARG A 45 -13.33 -21.80 -11.64
N VAL A 46 -14.30 -20.95 -11.93
CA VAL A 46 -15.70 -21.15 -11.55
C VAL A 46 -16.28 -22.26 -12.44
N PHE A 47 -16.80 -23.31 -11.81
CA PHE A 47 -17.36 -24.51 -12.44
C PHE A 47 -16.46 -25.15 -13.51
N GLY A 48 -15.15 -25.07 -13.34
CA GLY A 48 -14.15 -25.66 -14.25
C GLY A 48 -14.11 -25.04 -15.65
N THR A 49 -14.91 -24.02 -15.93
CA THR A 49 -15.12 -23.53 -17.31
C THR A 49 -14.66 -22.10 -17.52
N LYS A 50 -14.80 -21.21 -16.52
CA LYS A 50 -14.46 -19.77 -16.69
C LYS A 50 -13.87 -19.18 -15.40
N PHE A 51 -12.92 -18.26 -15.53
CA PHE A 51 -12.46 -17.45 -14.40
C PHE A 51 -13.62 -16.58 -13.89
N PRO A 52 -13.69 -16.26 -12.57
CA PRO A 52 -14.59 -15.22 -12.09
C PRO A 52 -14.22 -13.91 -12.77
N ARG A 53 -15.17 -13.31 -13.49
CA ARG A 53 -14.96 -12.18 -14.41
C ARG A 53 -15.73 -10.97 -13.89
N TRP A 54 -15.09 -9.82 -13.86
CA TRP A 54 -15.81 -8.54 -13.83
C TRP A 54 -16.36 -8.24 -15.24
N PRO A 55 -17.49 -7.55 -15.38
CA PRO A 55 -18.28 -7.58 -16.61
C PRO A 55 -17.65 -6.94 -17.86
N ASP A 56 -16.57 -6.16 -17.74
CA ASP A 56 -16.32 -5.11 -18.74
C ASP A 56 -15.05 -5.20 -19.60
N GLU A 57 -14.16 -6.19 -19.46
CA GLU A 57 -13.00 -6.29 -20.37
C GLU A 57 -12.72 -7.72 -20.88
N GLU A 58 -12.59 -7.85 -22.20
CA GLU A 58 -12.31 -9.09 -22.90
C GLU A 58 -10.94 -9.68 -22.48
N GLY A 59 -10.97 -10.77 -21.72
CA GLY A 59 -9.90 -11.77 -21.70
C GLY A 59 -8.68 -11.50 -20.81
N VAL A 60 -8.62 -10.41 -20.05
CA VAL A 60 -7.52 -10.11 -19.11
C VAL A 60 -8.08 -9.98 -17.70
N ASP A 61 -7.58 -10.77 -16.75
CA ASP A 61 -7.87 -10.56 -15.33
C ASP A 61 -7.26 -9.22 -14.91
N THR A 62 -8.06 -8.30 -14.40
CA THR A 62 -7.64 -6.98 -13.92
C THR A 62 -7.60 -6.89 -12.40
N SER A 63 -7.94 -7.99 -11.70
CA SER A 63 -8.23 -7.96 -10.27
C SER A 63 -6.98 -7.64 -9.46
N SER A 64 -6.88 -6.43 -8.93
CA SER A 64 -5.77 -6.05 -8.04
C SER A 64 -5.95 -6.65 -6.65
N MET A 65 -4.88 -6.70 -5.84
CA MET A 65 -4.97 -7.08 -4.43
C MET A 65 -5.92 -6.19 -3.62
N PHE A 66 -6.13 -4.94 -4.03
CA PHE A 66 -7.07 -4.03 -3.38
C PHE A 66 -8.53 -4.38 -3.69
N GLU A 67 -8.80 -4.93 -4.88
CA GLU A 67 -10.14 -5.35 -5.29
C GLU A 67 -10.48 -6.76 -4.78
N GLN A 68 -9.56 -7.72 -4.96
CA GLN A 68 -9.80 -9.13 -4.59
C GLN A 68 -9.37 -9.48 -3.16
N GLY A 69 -8.66 -8.57 -2.47
CA GLY A 69 -8.04 -8.87 -1.18
C GLY A 69 -7.05 -10.04 -1.27
N ALA A 70 -7.23 -11.03 -0.40
CA ALA A 70 -6.46 -12.28 -0.42
C ALA A 70 -6.93 -13.27 -1.52
N GLY A 71 -8.05 -13.00 -2.20
CA GLY A 71 -8.66 -13.86 -3.21
C GLY A 71 -9.93 -14.57 -2.71
N LEU A 72 -10.36 -15.60 -3.45
CA LEU A 72 -11.53 -16.41 -3.12
C LEU A 72 -11.29 -17.23 -1.85
N LEU A 73 -12.20 -17.08 -0.90
CA LEU A 73 -12.17 -17.78 0.37
C LEU A 73 -12.48 -19.29 0.24
N ASP A 74 -11.68 -20.13 0.89
CA ASP A 74 -11.92 -21.56 1.02
C ASP A 74 -12.15 -21.93 2.49
N LEU A 75 -13.42 -22.11 2.87
CA LEU A 75 -13.82 -22.37 4.26
C LEU A 75 -13.31 -23.71 4.79
N VAL A 76 -13.23 -24.74 3.93
CA VAL A 76 -12.77 -26.08 4.33
C VAL A 76 -11.27 -26.02 4.63
N LYS A 77 -10.48 -25.41 3.75
CA LYS A 77 -9.05 -25.18 4.01
C LYS A 77 -8.85 -24.27 5.22
N SER A 78 -9.67 -23.23 5.39
CA SER A 78 -9.59 -22.34 6.56
C SER A 78 -9.77 -23.11 7.86
N LEU A 79 -10.77 -24.00 7.93
CA LEU A 79 -11.02 -24.84 9.11
C LEU A 79 -9.84 -25.77 9.40
N LEU A 80 -9.27 -26.41 8.37
CA LEU A 80 -8.11 -27.28 8.49
C LEU A 80 -6.86 -26.52 8.98
N ILE A 81 -6.66 -25.28 8.50
CA ILE A 81 -5.58 -24.40 8.96
C ILE A 81 -5.84 -24.00 10.42
N MET A 82 -7.06 -23.62 10.76
CA MET A 82 -7.42 -23.19 12.11
C MET A 82 -7.21 -24.29 13.16
N GLN A 83 -7.46 -25.56 12.81
CA GLN A 83 -7.19 -26.69 13.71
C GLN A 83 -5.70 -26.90 14.01
N ARG A 84 -4.80 -26.34 13.21
CA ARG A 84 -3.34 -26.57 13.29
C ARG A 84 -2.53 -25.31 13.55
N ILE A 85 -3.12 -24.12 13.39
CA ILE A 85 -2.41 -22.86 13.50
C ILE A 85 -1.93 -22.65 14.94
N LYS A 86 -0.66 -22.33 15.09
CA LYS A 86 -0.11 -21.89 16.37
C LYS A 86 -0.22 -20.37 16.46
N PRO A 87 -0.43 -19.79 17.66
CA PRO A 87 -0.48 -18.34 17.84
C PRO A 87 0.81 -17.71 17.29
N GLN A 88 0.67 -16.82 16.31
CA GLN A 88 1.79 -16.22 15.58
C GLN A 88 1.42 -14.85 14.99
N ALA A 89 2.42 -14.06 14.65
CA ALA A 89 2.23 -12.90 13.79
C ALA A 89 2.27 -13.27 12.30
N SER A 90 1.61 -12.50 11.44
CA SER A 90 1.65 -12.65 9.98
C SER A 90 1.50 -11.31 9.28
N LEU A 91 1.88 -11.27 8.00
CA LEU A 91 1.83 -10.06 7.17
C LEU A 91 0.78 -10.17 6.06
N LEU A 92 0.07 -9.07 5.80
CA LEU A 92 -0.80 -8.90 4.65
C LEU A 92 -0.49 -7.55 3.96
N PRO A 93 0.04 -7.55 2.72
CA PRO A 93 0.50 -8.72 1.97
C PRO A 93 1.69 -9.43 2.61
N SER A 94 1.92 -10.68 2.21
CA SER A 94 3.06 -11.48 2.70
C SER A 94 4.37 -11.26 1.92
N TYR A 95 4.32 -10.48 0.85
CA TYR A 95 5.47 -10.08 0.03
C TYR A 95 5.11 -8.81 -0.77
N LEU A 96 6.13 -8.11 -1.25
CA LEU A 96 5.98 -6.95 -2.11
C LEU A 96 6.72 -7.20 -3.42
N ASP A 97 6.01 -7.57 -4.49
CA ASP A 97 6.58 -7.72 -5.83
C ASP A 97 5.93 -6.71 -6.78
N LEU A 98 6.61 -5.58 -6.98
CA LEU A 98 6.18 -4.51 -7.88
C LEU A 98 6.37 -4.90 -9.36
N THR A 99 6.81 -6.13 -9.67
CA THR A 99 6.86 -6.63 -11.05
C THR A 99 5.62 -7.47 -11.41
N GLU A 100 4.77 -7.77 -10.44
CA GLU A 100 3.59 -8.62 -10.63
C GLU A 100 2.32 -7.79 -10.90
N CYS A 101 2.00 -7.58 -12.18
CA CYS A 101 0.71 -7.04 -12.60
C CYS A 101 -0.23 -8.16 -13.08
N PRO A 102 -1.55 -8.07 -12.82
CA PRO A 102 -2.29 -6.95 -12.19
C PRO A 102 -2.32 -6.98 -10.66
N TYR A 103 -1.84 -8.04 -10.02
CA TYR A 103 -2.10 -8.29 -8.59
C TYR A 103 -1.55 -7.18 -7.68
N MET A 104 -0.36 -6.65 -7.95
CA MET A 104 0.26 -5.58 -7.17
C MET A 104 -0.05 -4.18 -7.72
N TRP A 105 -1.05 -4.03 -8.59
CA TRP A 105 -1.52 -2.71 -9.03
C TRP A 105 -2.02 -1.91 -7.81
N PRO A 106 -1.67 -0.61 -7.68
CA PRO A 106 -1.03 0.27 -8.66
C PRO A 106 0.52 0.30 -8.59
N TYR A 107 1.14 -0.41 -7.64
CA TYR A 107 2.60 -0.35 -7.49
C TYR A 107 3.38 -0.98 -8.64
N CYS A 108 2.74 -1.87 -9.41
CA CYS A 108 3.38 -2.54 -10.55
C CYS A 108 3.20 -1.81 -11.90
N SER A 109 2.28 -0.85 -12.02
CA SER A 109 1.97 -0.19 -13.30
C SER A 109 3.05 0.78 -13.76
N GLN A 110 3.95 1.17 -12.87
CA GLN A 110 5.07 2.04 -13.16
C GLN A 110 6.34 1.53 -12.47
N PRO A 111 7.48 1.43 -13.18
CA PRO A 111 8.75 1.12 -12.55
C PRO A 111 9.28 2.32 -11.76
N ILE A 112 10.11 2.04 -10.76
CA ILE A 112 10.75 3.07 -9.94
C ILE A 112 12.03 3.61 -10.60
N TYR A 113 12.44 4.82 -10.28
CA TYR A 113 13.65 5.43 -10.81
C TYR A 113 14.25 6.43 -9.84
N TYR A 114 15.50 6.81 -10.06
CA TYR A 114 16.17 7.77 -9.19
C TYR A 114 15.54 9.17 -9.28
N GLY A 115 15.25 9.75 -8.11
CA GLY A 115 14.69 11.09 -7.96
C GLY A 115 13.17 11.17 -8.06
N MET A 116 12.46 10.04 -7.94
CA MET A 116 11.00 10.01 -7.82
C MET A 116 10.51 10.29 -6.38
N GLN A 117 9.24 10.62 -6.23
CA GLN A 117 8.53 10.60 -4.95
C GLN A 117 8.55 9.18 -4.36
N PRO A 118 8.80 9.03 -3.04
CA PRO A 118 8.79 7.72 -2.40
C PRO A 118 7.42 7.03 -2.54
N ILE A 119 7.43 5.75 -2.92
CA ILE A 119 6.22 4.92 -2.88
C ILE A 119 6.03 4.44 -1.45
N VAL A 120 4.85 4.66 -0.89
CA VAL A 120 4.46 4.14 0.42
C VAL A 120 3.57 2.92 0.25
N ILE A 121 4.00 1.79 0.82
CA ILE A 121 3.24 0.54 0.80
C ILE A 121 2.91 0.13 2.23
N ASN A 122 1.61 0.08 2.55
CA ASN A 122 1.14 -0.32 3.86
C ASN A 122 1.01 -1.84 3.95
N VAL A 123 1.70 -2.43 4.93
CA VAL A 123 1.62 -3.85 5.26
C VAL A 123 0.92 -4.00 6.60
N THR A 124 -0.18 -4.72 6.61
CA THR A 124 -0.92 -5.05 7.82
C THR A 124 -0.22 -6.17 8.57
N ILE A 125 0.00 -5.98 9.86
CA ILE A 125 0.52 -7.00 10.78
C ILE A 125 -0.67 -7.55 11.56
N LEU A 126 -0.92 -8.84 11.44
CA LEU A 126 -1.92 -9.55 12.24
C LEU A 126 -1.20 -10.34 13.33
N ASN A 127 -1.63 -10.19 14.57
CA ASN A 127 -1.06 -10.84 15.74
C ASN A 127 -2.11 -11.74 16.41
N SER A 128 -1.96 -13.06 16.29
CA SER A 128 -2.81 -14.00 17.02
C SER A 128 -2.21 -14.47 18.34
N MET A 129 -1.02 -13.99 18.75
CA MET A 129 -0.37 -14.42 19.99
C MET A 129 -1.10 -13.94 21.24
N ASP A 130 -1.50 -12.66 21.25
CA ASP A 130 -2.27 -12.00 22.32
C ASP A 130 -2.98 -10.73 21.78
N ILE A 131 -3.85 -10.10 22.58
CA ILE A 131 -4.56 -8.86 22.26
C ILE A 131 -3.60 -7.70 21.98
N VAL A 132 -2.50 -7.65 22.72
CA VAL A 132 -1.45 -6.64 22.61
C VAL A 132 -0.17 -7.27 22.09
N GLY A 133 0.45 -6.62 21.11
CA GLY A 133 1.81 -6.95 20.68
C GLY A 133 2.67 -5.71 20.47
N TRP A 134 3.98 -5.91 20.37
CA TRP A 134 4.95 -4.86 20.13
C TRP A 134 5.90 -5.26 19.02
N ILE A 135 6.28 -4.29 18.19
CA ILE A 135 7.31 -4.49 17.17
C ILE A 135 8.67 -4.24 17.82
N LYS A 136 9.52 -5.26 17.87
CA LYS A 136 10.87 -5.15 18.42
C LYS A 136 11.78 -4.47 17.40
N GLN A 137 12.38 -3.34 17.80
CA GLN A 137 13.36 -2.64 16.99
C GLN A 137 14.76 -3.26 17.11
N PRO A 138 15.63 -3.11 16.09
CA PRO A 138 15.39 -2.43 14.82
C PRO A 138 14.68 -3.31 13.76
N ILE A 139 13.89 -2.67 12.89
CA ILE A 139 13.40 -3.28 11.64
C ILE A 139 14.56 -3.22 10.63
N VAL A 140 14.97 -4.36 10.10
CA VAL A 140 16.19 -4.45 9.27
C VAL A 140 15.83 -4.79 7.83
N TYR A 141 16.26 -3.93 6.90
CA TYR A 141 16.30 -4.26 5.48
C TYR A 141 17.64 -4.94 5.13
N ARG A 142 17.57 -6.13 4.55
CA ARG A 142 18.74 -6.87 4.03
C ARG A 142 18.69 -6.87 2.50
N PRO A 143 19.49 -6.02 1.84
CA PRO A 143 19.56 -5.99 0.38
C PRO A 143 20.25 -7.24 -0.17
N PHE A 144 19.76 -7.78 -1.28
CA PHE A 144 20.48 -8.80 -2.02
C PHE A 144 21.47 -8.14 -2.99
N THR A 145 22.74 -8.01 -2.58
CA THR A 145 23.77 -7.33 -3.38
C THR A 145 23.94 -7.92 -4.78
N LYS A 146 23.83 -9.25 -4.93
CA LYS A 146 23.89 -9.93 -6.25
C LYS A 146 22.68 -9.63 -7.15
N ARG A 147 21.58 -9.13 -6.57
CA ARG A 147 20.34 -8.76 -7.26
C ARG A 147 20.01 -7.28 -7.06
N ASN A 148 21.04 -6.43 -7.06
CA ASN A 148 20.92 -4.97 -7.02
C ASN A 148 20.15 -4.38 -5.83
N GLY A 149 19.92 -5.15 -4.76
CA GLY A 149 19.12 -4.72 -3.61
C GLY A 149 19.65 -3.48 -2.90
N HIS A 150 20.95 -3.23 -3.01
CA HIS A 150 21.64 -2.06 -2.45
C HIS A 150 21.26 -0.74 -3.13
N ARG A 151 20.60 -0.80 -4.30
CA ARG A 151 20.04 0.37 -5.00
C ARG A 151 18.65 0.75 -4.50
N LEU A 152 18.03 -0.07 -3.65
CA LEU A 152 16.77 0.28 -3.00
C LEU A 152 17.05 0.92 -1.66
N ARG A 153 16.53 2.13 -1.48
CA ARG A 153 16.41 2.78 -0.18
C ARG A 153 15.06 2.42 0.41
N VAL A 154 15.07 1.75 1.56
CA VAL A 154 13.86 1.32 2.26
C VAL A 154 13.81 2.00 3.63
N ARG A 155 12.76 2.76 3.88
CA ARG A 155 12.48 3.38 5.21
C ARG A 155 11.17 2.86 5.76
N PHE A 156 10.99 2.98 7.07
CA PHE A 156 9.86 2.37 7.78
C PHE A 156 9.14 3.39 8.67
N THR A 157 7.82 3.41 8.58
CA THR A 157 6.94 3.97 9.61
C THR A 157 6.08 2.82 10.13
N HIS A 158 5.91 2.68 11.44
CA HIS A 158 5.21 1.52 11.99
C HIS A 158 4.45 1.86 13.26
N SER A 159 3.45 1.04 13.58
CA SER A 159 2.81 1.06 14.89
C SER A 159 3.73 0.42 15.93
N GLU A 160 4.11 1.16 16.98
CA GLU A 160 4.89 0.61 18.09
C GLU A 160 4.12 -0.49 18.85
N ARG A 161 2.81 -0.25 19.04
CA ARG A 161 1.88 -1.15 19.71
C ARG A 161 0.83 -1.66 18.72
N LEU A 162 0.68 -2.98 18.65
CA LEU A 162 -0.37 -3.67 17.90
C LEU A 162 -1.59 -3.82 18.82
N TRP A 163 -2.69 -3.15 18.53
CA TRP A 163 -3.91 -3.23 19.33
C TRP A 163 -5.17 -2.76 18.56
N PRO A 164 -6.29 -3.51 18.63
CA PRO A 164 -6.41 -4.89 19.12
C PRO A 164 -5.96 -5.87 18.02
N TRP A 165 -4.97 -6.73 18.32
CA TRP A 165 -4.41 -7.76 17.42
C TRP A 165 -3.82 -7.29 16.08
N VAL A 166 -3.92 -6.02 15.73
CA VAL A 166 -3.54 -5.49 14.42
C VAL A 166 -2.61 -4.30 14.60
N GLY A 167 -1.68 -4.15 13.67
CA GLY A 167 -0.98 -2.89 13.44
C GLY A 167 -0.46 -2.83 12.02
N TYR A 168 0.43 -1.88 11.75
CA TYR A 168 0.90 -1.61 10.39
C TYR A 168 2.41 -1.39 10.34
N LEU A 169 2.96 -1.70 9.17
CA LEU A 169 4.29 -1.34 8.72
C LEU A 169 4.15 -0.65 7.36
N ALA A 170 4.34 0.66 7.32
CA ALA A 170 4.46 1.43 6.09
C ALA A 170 5.91 1.35 5.59
N VAL A 171 6.08 0.78 4.41
CA VAL A 171 7.36 0.63 3.73
C VAL A 171 7.48 1.76 2.71
N HIS A 172 8.42 2.67 2.94
CA HIS A 172 8.76 3.74 2.02
C HIS A 172 9.88 3.27 1.10
N LEU A 173 9.59 3.17 -0.19
CA LEU A 173 10.50 2.71 -1.23
C LEU A 173 10.98 3.87 -2.08
N ASP A 174 12.29 3.95 -2.24
CA ASP A 174 12.96 4.94 -3.08
C ASP A 174 14.24 4.30 -3.67
N VAL A 175 14.85 4.96 -4.65
CA VAL A 175 16.09 4.51 -5.28
C VAL A 175 17.28 5.25 -4.67
N GLU A 176 18.19 4.49 -4.06
CA GLU A 176 19.42 5.03 -3.48
C GLU A 176 20.42 5.39 -4.59
N SER A 177 21.18 6.47 -4.36
CA SER A 177 22.33 6.82 -5.20
C SER A 177 23.62 6.59 -4.42
N ASN A 178 24.44 5.66 -4.90
CA ASN A 178 25.76 5.39 -4.35
C ASN A 178 26.82 5.89 -5.32
N VAL A 179 27.70 6.78 -4.85
CA VAL A 179 28.79 7.38 -5.66
C VAL A 179 29.80 6.34 -6.13
N ASN A 180 29.93 5.23 -5.40
CA ASN A 180 30.91 4.18 -5.68
C ASN A 180 30.43 3.12 -6.69
N GLU A 181 29.21 3.27 -7.23
CA GLU A 181 28.69 2.35 -8.26
C GLU A 181 29.26 2.69 -9.64
N PRO A 182 29.60 1.69 -10.48
CA PRO A 182 30.08 1.93 -11.84
C PRO A 182 29.03 2.59 -12.74
N VAL A 183 27.74 2.35 -12.45
CA VAL A 183 26.61 2.94 -13.16
C VAL A 183 25.80 3.78 -12.17
N PRO A 184 25.63 5.10 -12.43
CA PRO A 184 24.81 5.94 -11.56
C PRO A 184 23.36 5.45 -11.57
N SER A 185 22.67 5.56 -10.44
CA SER A 185 21.27 5.11 -10.31
C SER A 185 20.31 5.81 -11.28
N SER A 186 20.66 7.00 -11.79
CA SER A 186 19.90 7.70 -12.84
C SER A 186 19.94 7.03 -14.21
N ARG A 187 20.94 6.18 -14.48
CA ARG A 187 21.09 5.44 -15.76
C ARG A 187 20.95 3.93 -15.60
N PHE A 188 20.70 3.47 -14.38
CA PHE A 188 20.58 2.06 -14.09
C PHE A 188 19.24 1.51 -14.58
N SER A 189 19.25 0.29 -15.11
CA SER A 189 18.04 -0.46 -15.43
C SER A 189 18.19 -1.90 -14.95
N GLY A 190 17.20 -2.40 -14.23
CA GLY A 190 17.18 -3.78 -13.76
C GLY A 190 16.31 -3.97 -12.53
N ILE A 191 16.16 -5.25 -12.16
CA ILE A 191 15.37 -5.65 -11.00
C ILE A 191 16.25 -5.57 -9.75
N ALA A 192 15.70 -4.99 -8.69
CA ALA A 192 16.30 -4.94 -7.37
C ALA A 192 15.47 -5.73 -6.36
N GLU A 193 16.16 -6.51 -5.53
CA GLU A 193 15.52 -7.41 -4.56
C GLU A 193 16.15 -7.32 -3.17
N GLY A 194 15.34 -7.55 -2.15
CA GLY A 194 15.80 -7.66 -0.77
C GLY A 194 14.74 -8.24 0.15
N VAL A 195 15.04 -8.26 1.44
CA VAL A 195 14.12 -8.77 2.46
C VAL A 195 14.11 -7.87 3.69
N ILE A 196 12.92 -7.54 4.18
CA ILE A 196 12.75 -6.88 5.47
C ILE A 196 12.53 -7.95 6.52
N THR A 197 13.23 -7.84 7.64
CA THR A 197 13.10 -8.76 8.77
C THR A 197 12.89 -8.00 10.06
N PHE A 198 11.91 -8.42 10.86
CA PHE A 198 11.62 -7.85 12.17
C PHE A 198 10.90 -8.87 13.04
N THR A 199 10.84 -8.61 14.36
CA THR A 199 10.23 -9.53 15.32
C THR A 199 9.03 -8.85 15.98
N VAL A 200 7.92 -9.58 16.08
CA VAL A 200 6.77 -9.18 16.87
C VAL A 200 6.78 -9.97 18.16
N GLU A 201 6.61 -9.26 19.27
CA GLU A 201 6.57 -9.80 20.62
C GLU A 201 5.19 -9.62 21.22
N SER A 202 4.71 -10.60 21.98
CA SER A 202 3.48 -10.49 22.76
C SER A 202 3.70 -11.14 24.13
N ALA A 203 3.56 -10.33 25.17
CA ALA A 203 3.63 -10.76 26.54
C ALA A 203 2.24 -11.27 26.97
N HIS A 204 2.18 -12.50 27.49
CA HIS A 204 0.97 -13.07 28.06
C HIS A 204 1.02 -12.96 29.58
N PRO A 205 0.16 -12.14 30.23
CA PRO A 205 0.12 -12.07 31.69
C PRO A 205 -0.57 -13.33 32.28
N PRO A 206 -0.13 -13.95 33.39
CA PRO A 206 1.15 -13.87 34.09
C PRO A 206 1.95 -15.20 34.08
N THR A 207 1.54 -16.23 33.34
CA THR A 207 2.07 -17.61 33.49
C THR A 207 2.70 -18.22 32.24
N VAL A 208 2.50 -17.64 31.07
CA VAL A 208 2.97 -18.19 29.78
C VAL A 208 3.98 -17.20 29.22
N GLY A 209 5.26 -17.58 29.18
CA GLY A 209 6.34 -16.67 28.77
C GLY A 209 6.07 -15.94 27.45
N THR A 210 6.83 -14.88 27.23
CA THR A 210 6.76 -14.03 26.04
C THR A 210 6.78 -14.86 24.74
N ARG A 211 5.75 -14.69 23.91
CA ARG A 211 5.69 -15.27 22.57
C ARG A 211 6.31 -14.30 21.57
N THR A 212 7.17 -14.82 20.70
CA THR A 212 7.82 -14.02 19.66
C THR A 212 7.63 -14.69 18.31
N THR A 213 7.42 -13.88 17.27
CA THR A 213 7.38 -14.34 15.88
C THR A 213 8.33 -13.49 15.05
N ASN A 214 9.26 -14.14 14.34
CA ASN A 214 10.12 -13.48 13.36
C ASN A 214 9.39 -13.41 12.02
N LEU A 215 9.22 -12.19 11.51
CA LEU A 215 8.56 -11.90 10.25
C LEU A 215 9.59 -11.56 9.18
N THR A 216 9.31 -12.03 7.97
CA THR A 216 10.12 -11.75 6.78
C THR A 216 9.20 -11.28 5.66
N LEU A 217 9.56 -10.17 5.02
CA LEU A 217 8.83 -9.57 3.92
C LEU A 217 9.78 -9.36 2.74
N PRO A 218 9.73 -10.23 1.71
CA PRO A 218 10.54 -10.04 0.52
C PRO A 218 10.02 -8.86 -0.31
N ILE A 219 10.96 -8.09 -0.86
CA ILE A 219 10.71 -6.96 -1.77
C ILE A 219 11.37 -7.24 -3.11
N ARG A 220 10.65 -6.95 -4.18
CA ARG A 220 11.15 -6.93 -5.55
C ARG A 220 10.57 -5.72 -6.29
N ALA A 221 11.44 -4.93 -6.91
CA ALA A 221 11.06 -3.76 -7.67
C ALA A 221 11.89 -3.62 -8.95
N ASN A 222 11.26 -3.13 -10.01
CA ASN A 222 11.94 -2.84 -11.28
C ASN A 222 12.42 -1.39 -11.29
N ILE A 223 13.73 -1.19 -11.44
CA ILE A 223 14.35 0.13 -11.55
C ILE A 223 14.61 0.44 -13.03
N VAL A 224 14.25 1.64 -13.47
CA VAL A 224 14.55 2.15 -14.80
C VAL A 224 15.39 3.44 -14.74
N PRO A 225 16.05 3.83 -15.84
CA PRO A 225 16.72 5.12 -15.92
C PRO A 225 15.73 6.25 -15.64
N THR A 226 16.20 7.33 -15.01
CA THR A 226 15.39 8.50 -14.73
C THR A 226 14.79 9.03 -16.04
N PRO A 227 13.45 9.09 -16.18
CA PRO A 227 12.81 9.59 -17.37
C PRO A 227 13.13 11.06 -17.63
N ASP A 228 13.00 11.48 -18.89
CA ASP A 228 13.08 12.89 -19.24
C ASP A 228 12.05 13.70 -18.45
N ARG A 229 12.45 14.90 -18.02
CA ARG A 229 11.61 15.82 -17.26
C ARG A 229 10.23 16.02 -17.88
N SER A 230 10.15 16.17 -19.21
CA SER A 230 8.91 16.38 -19.95
C SER A 230 7.91 15.22 -19.84
N ARG A 231 8.37 14.03 -19.45
CA ARG A 231 7.51 12.85 -19.24
C ARG A 231 7.11 12.67 -17.78
N ARG A 232 7.64 13.48 -16.86
CA ARG A 232 7.38 13.36 -15.43
C ARG A 232 6.29 14.33 -15.01
N ILE A 233 5.24 13.75 -14.46
CA ILE A 233 4.02 14.42 -14.06
C ILE A 233 3.86 14.25 -12.55
N LEU A 234 3.70 15.36 -11.84
CA LEU A 234 3.38 15.38 -10.43
C LEU A 234 1.88 15.64 -10.25
N PHE A 235 1.19 14.77 -9.55
CA PHE A 235 -0.19 14.95 -9.15
C PHE A 235 -0.25 15.40 -7.69
N ASP A 236 -0.98 16.47 -7.42
CA ASP A 236 -1.23 16.94 -6.07
C ASP A 236 -2.29 16.09 -5.37
N GLN A 237 -1.87 15.22 -4.45
CA GLN A 237 -2.75 14.51 -3.54
C GLN A 237 -2.84 15.19 -2.18
N PHE A 238 -1.95 16.16 -1.93
CA PHE A 238 -1.88 16.80 -0.62
C PHE A 238 -3.12 17.65 -0.37
N HIS A 239 -3.64 18.32 -1.40
CA HIS A 239 -4.83 19.16 -1.28
C HIS A 239 -6.13 18.50 -1.76
N SER A 240 -6.11 17.24 -2.23
CA SER A 240 -7.33 16.51 -2.61
C SER A 240 -7.92 15.72 -1.44
N LEU A 241 -9.18 15.29 -1.56
CA LEU A 241 -9.88 14.52 -0.54
C LEU A 241 -9.16 13.21 -0.24
N ARG A 242 -8.79 12.98 1.03
CA ARG A 242 -8.13 11.74 1.46
C ARG A 242 -9.10 10.81 2.19
N TYR A 243 -8.88 9.50 2.09
CA TYR A 243 -9.58 8.54 2.93
C TYR A 243 -8.83 8.28 4.25
N PRO A 244 -9.52 8.21 5.41
CA PRO A 244 -10.93 8.50 5.61
C PRO A 244 -11.21 10.00 5.43
N SER A 245 -12.32 10.31 4.74
CA SER A 245 -12.68 11.70 4.44
C SER A 245 -13.08 12.47 5.71
N GLY A 246 -12.94 13.79 5.62
CA GLY A 246 -13.59 14.70 6.55
C GLY A 246 -15.10 14.77 6.31
N TYR A 247 -15.76 15.68 7.01
CA TYR A 247 -17.17 15.99 6.82
C TYR A 247 -17.40 16.88 5.58
N ILE A 248 -17.01 16.37 4.41
CA ILE A 248 -17.11 17.09 3.14
C ILE A 248 -18.40 16.65 2.44
N PRO A 249 -19.30 17.58 2.05
CA PRO A 249 -20.51 17.24 1.32
C PRO A 249 -20.17 16.75 -0.09
N ARG A 250 -21.03 15.92 -0.67
CA ARG A 250 -20.89 15.55 -2.09
C ARG A 250 -21.25 16.71 -3.01
N ASP A 251 -20.66 16.68 -4.20
CA ASP A 251 -21.04 17.59 -5.30
C ASP A 251 -22.49 17.39 -5.74
N ASP A 252 -22.94 16.12 -5.75
CA ASP A 252 -24.32 15.75 -6.11
C ASP A 252 -25.29 15.99 -4.93
N LEU A 253 -25.71 17.26 -4.80
CA LEU A 253 -26.69 17.71 -3.80
C LEU A 253 -28.07 17.05 -3.94
N THR A 254 -28.34 16.29 -5.01
CA THR A 254 -29.62 15.58 -5.17
C THR A 254 -29.70 14.32 -4.30
N ARG A 255 -28.55 13.76 -3.89
CA ARG A 255 -28.48 12.57 -3.03
C ARG A 255 -28.61 12.93 -1.55
N LYS A 256 -29.82 12.75 -1.03
CA LYS A 256 -30.14 13.06 0.38
C LYS A 256 -29.76 11.97 1.39
N SER A 257 -29.55 10.72 0.95
CA SER A 257 -29.29 9.59 1.85
C SER A 257 -27.84 9.52 2.34
N GLU A 258 -26.90 10.00 1.52
CA GLU A 258 -25.46 10.00 1.81
C GLU A 258 -24.90 11.37 1.40
N PRO A 259 -25.17 12.41 2.21
CA PRO A 259 -24.82 13.78 1.84
C PRO A 259 -23.31 14.04 1.87
N LEU A 260 -22.53 13.17 2.52
CA LEU A 260 -21.08 13.30 2.65
C LEU A 260 -20.35 12.47 1.60
N ASP A 261 -19.26 13.03 1.11
CA ASP A 261 -18.30 12.28 0.32
C ASP A 261 -17.36 11.51 1.24
N TRP A 262 -17.23 10.23 0.91
CA TRP A 262 -16.40 9.26 1.62
C TRP A 262 -15.43 8.55 0.69
N LEU A 263 -15.48 8.85 -0.61
CA LEU A 263 -14.55 8.34 -1.60
C LEU A 263 -13.43 9.37 -1.74
N GLY A 264 -12.23 9.01 -1.32
CA GLY A 264 -11.06 9.88 -1.52
C GLY A 264 -10.69 9.99 -2.99
N ASP A 265 -10.18 11.16 -3.37
CA ASP A 265 -9.64 11.43 -4.68
C ASP A 265 -8.24 10.88 -4.79
N HIS A 266 -8.00 10.06 -5.81
CA HIS A 266 -6.68 9.51 -6.07
C HIS A 266 -6.56 9.07 -7.53
N MET A 267 -5.37 9.23 -8.11
CA MET A 267 -5.00 8.73 -9.45
C MET A 267 -5.21 7.22 -9.65
N HIS A 268 -5.45 6.46 -8.57
CA HIS A 268 -5.62 5.01 -8.61
C HIS A 268 -7.03 4.58 -8.18
N THR A 269 -7.96 5.51 -7.97
CA THR A 269 -9.36 5.23 -7.63
C THR A 269 -10.28 5.94 -8.61
N ASN A 270 -10.82 7.11 -8.26
CA ASN A 270 -11.74 7.88 -9.09
C ASN A 270 -11.06 8.44 -10.36
N LEU A 271 -9.77 8.77 -10.30
CA LEU A 271 -8.99 9.28 -11.45
C LEU A 271 -8.23 8.17 -12.20
N ARG A 272 -8.60 6.90 -12.02
CA ARG A 272 -7.92 5.73 -12.61
C ARG A 272 -7.82 5.79 -14.14
N ASP A 273 -8.88 6.23 -14.82
CA ASP A 273 -8.89 6.29 -16.28
C ASP A 273 -7.92 7.34 -16.82
N LEU A 274 -7.82 8.49 -16.14
CA LEU A 274 -6.82 9.51 -16.42
C LEU A 274 -5.40 8.95 -16.24
N TYR A 275 -5.14 8.26 -15.13
CA TYR A 275 -3.85 7.60 -14.89
C TYR A 275 -3.50 6.62 -15.99
N ILE A 276 -4.44 5.74 -16.37
CA ILE A 276 -4.23 4.76 -17.44
C ILE A 276 -3.92 5.47 -18.77
N HIS A 277 -4.64 6.55 -19.10
CA HIS A 277 -4.39 7.31 -20.32
C HIS A 277 -2.98 7.93 -20.33
N LEU A 278 -2.57 8.56 -19.23
CA LEU A 278 -1.23 9.15 -19.08
C LEU A 278 -0.13 8.09 -19.19
N ARG A 279 -0.31 6.94 -18.54
CA ARG A 279 0.63 5.81 -18.62
C ARG A 279 0.71 5.23 -20.03
N LYS A 280 -0.41 5.09 -20.74
CA LYS A 280 -0.44 4.67 -22.15
C LYS A 280 0.30 5.65 -23.07
N ALA A 281 0.25 6.94 -22.75
CA ALA A 281 1.01 8.00 -23.42
C ALA A 281 2.50 8.09 -22.98
N ASN A 282 2.98 7.14 -22.16
CA ASN A 282 4.36 7.05 -21.67
C ASN A 282 4.79 8.19 -20.72
N TYR A 283 3.83 8.79 -20.01
CA TYR A 283 4.10 9.72 -18.89
C TYR A 283 4.24 8.97 -17.58
N PHE A 284 5.19 9.36 -16.75
CA PHE A 284 5.36 8.88 -15.38
C PHE A 284 4.61 9.79 -14.43
N VAL A 285 3.65 9.21 -13.72
CA VAL A 285 2.79 9.94 -12.78
C VAL A 285 3.27 9.64 -11.37
N GLU A 286 3.54 10.69 -10.61
CA GLU A 286 4.00 10.64 -9.23
C GLU A 286 2.99 11.35 -8.33
N ILE A 287 2.82 10.86 -7.11
CA ILE A 287 1.81 11.37 -6.18
C ILE A 287 2.52 12.22 -5.12
N LEU A 288 2.15 13.48 -5.04
CA LEU A 288 2.66 14.41 -4.04
C LEU A 288 1.80 14.33 -2.78
N THR A 289 2.38 13.85 -1.68
CA THR A 289 1.70 13.74 -0.37
C THR A 289 2.20 14.79 0.63
N ALA A 290 2.82 15.86 0.15
CA ALA A 290 3.49 16.89 0.94
C ALA A 290 3.18 18.28 0.35
N PRO A 291 3.32 19.37 1.12
CA PRO A 291 3.09 20.72 0.61
C PRO A 291 4.05 21.04 -0.54
N TYR A 292 3.68 22.02 -1.36
CA TYR A 292 4.41 22.38 -2.57
C TYR A 292 5.86 22.81 -2.28
N THR A 293 6.14 23.32 -1.09
CA THR A 293 7.48 23.69 -0.64
C THR A 293 8.47 22.52 -0.57
N CYS A 294 7.99 21.27 -0.49
CA CYS A 294 8.84 20.08 -0.33
C CYS A 294 9.34 19.45 -1.64
N PHE A 295 8.83 19.84 -2.81
CA PHE A 295 9.26 19.24 -4.09
C PHE A 295 10.09 20.19 -4.95
N ASP A 296 11.03 19.61 -5.70
CA ASP A 296 11.86 20.33 -6.66
C ASP A 296 11.25 20.33 -8.07
N ALA A 297 10.83 21.50 -8.56
CA ALA A 297 10.23 21.64 -9.89
C ALA A 297 11.18 21.38 -11.06
N TYR A 298 12.51 21.35 -10.86
CA TYR A 298 13.44 20.94 -11.93
C TYR A 298 13.28 19.46 -12.31
N GLN A 299 12.71 18.65 -11.42
CA GLN A 299 12.52 17.22 -11.64
C GLN A 299 11.27 16.89 -12.45
N TYR A 300 10.29 17.81 -12.53
CA TYR A 300 8.97 17.56 -13.12
C TYR A 300 8.68 18.48 -14.30
N GLY A 301 8.00 17.95 -15.31
CA GLY A 301 7.54 18.72 -16.47
C GLY A 301 6.22 19.43 -16.20
N ALA A 302 5.32 18.78 -15.46
CA ALA A 302 4.01 19.33 -15.12
C ALA A 302 3.59 19.00 -13.69
N LEU A 303 2.85 19.93 -13.07
CA LEU A 303 2.07 19.77 -11.85
C LEU A 303 0.59 19.76 -12.23
N LEU A 304 -0.14 18.71 -11.86
CA LEU A 304 -1.59 18.65 -11.95
C LEU A 304 -2.20 18.88 -10.58
N VAL A 305 -3.11 19.85 -10.54
CA VAL A 305 -3.99 20.14 -9.43
C VAL A 305 -5.39 19.83 -9.92
N ILE A 306 -6.00 18.77 -9.40
CA ILE A 306 -7.33 18.32 -9.80
C ILE A 306 -8.15 18.22 -8.53
N ASP A 307 -9.29 18.91 -8.55
CA ASP A 307 -10.27 18.90 -7.48
C ASP A 307 -9.66 19.13 -6.08
N PRO A 308 -9.01 20.29 -5.86
CA PRO A 308 -8.45 20.60 -4.56
C PRO A 308 -9.57 20.97 -3.57
N GLU A 309 -9.58 20.30 -2.42
CA GLU A 309 -10.52 20.49 -1.30
C GLU A 309 -9.90 21.25 -0.13
N GLU A 310 -8.57 21.35 -0.09
CA GLU A 310 -7.83 22.07 0.95
C GLU A 310 -7.33 23.44 0.45
N GLU A 311 -7.22 24.38 1.38
CA GLU A 311 -6.69 25.72 1.09
C GLU A 311 -5.17 25.68 0.82
N PHE A 312 -4.73 26.52 -0.11
CA PHE A 312 -3.30 26.70 -0.42
C PHE A 312 -2.69 27.79 0.46
N PHE A 313 -1.53 27.50 1.07
CA PHE A 313 -0.81 28.51 1.83
C PHE A 313 -0.16 29.56 0.89
N PRO A 314 -0.05 30.83 1.31
CA PRO A 314 0.59 31.87 0.49
C PRO A 314 2.00 31.50 0.01
N GLU A 315 2.77 30.83 0.88
CA GLU A 315 4.13 30.36 0.59
C GLU A 315 4.15 29.32 -0.55
N GLU A 316 3.13 28.48 -0.63
CA GLU A 316 2.99 27.48 -1.69
C GLU A 316 2.63 28.14 -3.02
N VAL A 317 1.74 29.13 -2.98
CA VAL A 317 1.36 29.92 -4.16
C VAL A 317 2.58 30.66 -4.71
N GLU A 318 3.32 31.37 -3.85
CA GLU A 318 4.56 32.06 -4.25
C GLU A 318 5.58 31.11 -4.86
N LYS A 319 5.74 29.93 -4.26
CA LYS A 319 6.64 28.88 -4.75
C LYS A 319 6.22 28.36 -6.12
N VAL A 320 4.94 28.08 -6.34
CA VAL A 320 4.43 27.63 -7.64
C VAL A 320 4.59 28.71 -8.70
N VAL A 321 4.32 29.98 -8.37
CA VAL A 321 4.54 31.11 -9.29
C VAL A 321 6.01 31.19 -9.71
N ALA A 322 6.95 31.05 -8.77
CA ALA A 322 8.38 31.03 -9.07
C ALA A 322 8.76 29.81 -9.93
N ASP A 323 8.23 28.62 -9.63
CA ASP A 323 8.53 27.41 -10.38
C ASP A 323 8.02 27.46 -11.83
N VAL A 324 6.84 28.03 -12.05
CA VAL A 324 6.28 28.21 -13.40
C VAL A 324 7.09 29.25 -14.17
N THR A 325 7.34 30.43 -13.58
CA THR A 325 7.98 31.56 -14.28
C THR A 325 9.48 31.39 -14.49
N GLN A 326 10.19 30.79 -13.54
CA GLN A 326 11.66 30.71 -13.55
C GLN A 326 12.18 29.33 -13.93
N LYS A 327 11.48 28.26 -13.55
CA LYS A 327 11.92 26.87 -13.78
C LYS A 327 11.17 26.19 -14.93
N GLY A 328 10.16 26.84 -15.49
CA GLY A 328 9.37 26.33 -16.61
C GLY A 328 8.54 25.11 -16.26
N LEU A 329 8.03 25.04 -15.03
CA LEU A 329 7.02 24.03 -14.64
C LEU A 329 5.72 24.33 -15.38
N SER A 330 5.10 23.33 -16.00
CA SER A 330 3.75 23.46 -16.53
C SER A 330 2.74 23.24 -15.39
N LEU A 331 1.79 24.15 -15.23
CA LEU A 331 0.72 24.02 -14.24
C LEU A 331 -0.61 23.74 -14.94
N ILE A 332 -1.29 22.68 -14.55
CA ILE A 332 -2.62 22.32 -15.02
C ILE A 332 -3.54 22.28 -13.81
N VAL A 333 -4.60 23.10 -13.83
CA VAL A 333 -5.57 23.20 -12.75
C VAL A 333 -6.95 22.85 -13.29
N PHE A 334 -7.58 21.84 -12.69
CA PHE A 334 -9.00 21.52 -12.84
C PHE A 334 -9.64 21.72 -11.47
N ALA A 335 -10.43 22.77 -11.33
CA ALA A 335 -11.09 23.10 -10.07
C ALA A 335 -12.59 23.22 -10.28
N GLU A 336 -13.34 22.81 -9.26
CA GLU A 336 -14.79 22.95 -9.16
C GLU A 336 -15.19 24.32 -8.56
N TRP A 337 -16.48 24.46 -8.28
CA TRP A 337 -17.14 25.71 -7.91
C TRP A 337 -16.85 26.08 -6.45
N TYR A 338 -16.12 27.17 -6.25
CA TYR A 338 -15.90 27.75 -4.93
C TYR A 338 -16.97 28.82 -4.61
N ASN A 339 -17.88 28.54 -3.66
CA ASN A 339 -18.90 29.51 -3.23
C ASN A 339 -19.07 29.54 -1.71
N THR A 340 -18.58 30.61 -1.09
CA THR A 340 -18.62 30.82 0.37
C THR A 340 -20.03 30.90 0.95
N SER A 341 -21.00 31.40 0.18
CA SER A 341 -22.40 31.52 0.63
C SER A 341 -23.09 30.16 0.69
N LEU A 342 -22.80 29.28 -0.28
CA LEU A 342 -23.30 27.90 -0.28
C LEU A 342 -22.62 27.06 0.81
N ILE A 343 -21.31 27.23 1.01
CA ILE A 343 -20.59 26.57 2.11
C ILE A 343 -21.21 26.96 3.46
N GLN A 344 -21.50 28.23 3.70
CA GLN A 344 -22.20 28.67 4.92
C GLN A 344 -23.60 28.08 5.04
N ALA A 345 -24.35 27.95 3.94
CA ALA A 345 -25.69 27.37 3.93
C ALA A 345 -25.69 25.85 4.16
N LEU A 346 -24.61 25.16 3.77
CA LEU A 346 -24.43 23.72 3.91
C LEU A 346 -23.76 23.32 5.24
N GLN A 347 -23.34 24.29 6.07
CA GLN A 347 -22.85 23.99 7.41
C GLN A 347 -23.93 23.28 8.22
N PHE A 348 -23.65 22.05 8.62
CA PHE A 348 -24.49 21.28 9.52
C PHE A 348 -23.73 20.94 10.79
N TYR A 349 -24.46 20.81 11.88
CA TYR A 349 -23.91 20.46 13.18
C TYR A 349 -24.15 18.96 13.43
N ASP A 350 -23.08 18.16 13.46
CA ASP A 350 -23.19 16.75 13.86
C ASP A 350 -23.32 16.67 15.39
N THR A 351 -24.48 16.22 15.86
CA THR A 351 -24.75 16.04 17.29
C THR A 351 -23.98 14.87 17.91
N ASN A 352 -23.38 13.98 17.11
CA ASN A 352 -22.63 12.81 17.57
C ASN A 352 -21.16 13.10 17.87
N THR A 353 -20.60 14.20 17.36
CA THR A 353 -19.26 14.69 17.71
C THR A 353 -19.38 15.66 18.90
N LYS A 354 -19.38 15.11 20.12
CA LYS A 354 -19.26 15.86 21.37
C LYS A 354 -17.89 15.72 22.00
#